data_AF-A0A418CP92-F1
#
_entry.id   AF-A0A418CP92-F1
#
_cell.length_a   1.000
_cell.length_b   1.000
_cell.length_c   1.000
_cell.angle_alpha   90.00
_cell.angle_beta   90.00
_cell.angle_gamma   90.00
#
_symmetry.space_group_name_H-M   'P 1'
#
loop_
_entity.id
_entity.type
_entity.pdbx_description
1 polymer ?
#
loop_
_entity_poly.entity_id
_entity_poly.type
_entity_poly.pdbx_seq_one_letter_code
_entity_poly.pdbx_strand_id
1 'polypeptide(L)'
;MKTIAILALASTAVTFAAADTTALAQGLDRKLRTDAQVQVIEDDADADFNLKCHTDNDGYIEKLKAGEYTASRFYECFRTSKQIFEYADKLMKQNPKLLTREAISTTVQNKTIYAYKLTSGFAKKKSLYFQSLLHAREWVAGSSNLYALSAILDDMAHGKVTAAHSYNLYFVPIVNIDGYDISWTKGKRLQRKNANEVDLNRNWPAREV
;
A
#
# COMPACT_ATOMS: atom_id res chain seq x y z
N MET A 1 -76.24 54.08 -12.19
CA MET A 1 -74.84 54.49 -12.46
C MET A 1 -73.92 53.87 -11.41
N LYS A 2 -72.72 53.46 -11.85
CA LYS A 2 -71.56 52.92 -11.12
C LYS A 2 -71.35 51.40 -11.19
N THR A 3 -70.65 51.05 -12.26
CA THR A 3 -69.76 49.91 -12.45
C THR A 3 -68.71 49.82 -11.33
N ILE A 4 -68.46 48.61 -10.83
CA ILE A 4 -67.24 48.27 -10.07
C ILE A 4 -66.60 47.10 -10.80
N ALA A 5 -65.43 47.37 -11.38
CA ALA A 5 -64.55 46.38 -11.99
C ALA A 5 -63.77 45.65 -10.89
N ILE A 6 -63.77 44.31 -10.93
CA ILE A 6 -62.93 43.47 -10.07
C ILE A 6 -61.66 43.16 -10.86
N LEU A 7 -60.54 43.79 -10.48
CA LEU A 7 -59.20 43.43 -10.94
C LEU A 7 -58.79 42.09 -10.30
N ALA A 8 -58.53 41.08 -11.11
CA ALA A 8 -57.83 39.87 -10.66
C ALA A 8 -56.32 40.12 -10.67
N LEU A 9 -55.68 40.15 -9.50
CA LEU A 9 -54.23 40.07 -9.39
C LEU A 9 -53.81 38.60 -9.52
N ALA A 10 -53.16 38.24 -10.63
CA ALA A 10 -52.45 36.97 -10.75
C ALA A 10 -51.08 37.10 -10.05
N SER A 11 -50.91 36.43 -8.91
CA SER A 11 -49.63 36.30 -8.22
C SER A 11 -48.82 35.16 -8.85
N THR A 12 -47.80 35.50 -9.63
CA THR A 12 -46.78 34.54 -10.08
C THR A 12 -45.84 34.23 -8.92
N ALA A 13 -45.95 33.03 -8.34
CA ALA A 13 -44.96 32.52 -7.41
C ALA A 13 -43.69 32.14 -8.19
N VAL A 14 -42.63 32.92 -8.02
CA VAL A 14 -41.29 32.56 -8.50
C VAL A 14 -40.71 31.55 -7.52
N THR A 15 -40.69 30.27 -7.91
CA THR A 15 -39.95 29.24 -7.17
C THR A 15 -38.46 29.42 -7.42
N PHE A 16 -37.73 29.90 -6.42
CA PHE A 16 -36.27 29.79 -6.40
C PHE A 16 -35.92 28.32 -6.17
N ALA A 17 -35.38 27.65 -7.18
CA ALA A 17 -34.71 26.37 -6.98
C ALA A 17 -33.51 26.63 -6.07
N ALA A 18 -33.49 26.04 -4.87
CA ALA A 18 -32.31 26.03 -4.03
C ALA A 18 -31.19 25.36 -4.83
N ALA A 19 -30.13 26.13 -5.13
CA ALA A 19 -28.90 25.54 -5.64
C ALA A 19 -28.42 24.53 -4.59
N ASP A 20 -28.16 23.30 -5.02
CA ASP A 20 -27.65 22.22 -4.20
C ASP A 20 -26.24 22.61 -3.71
N THR A 21 -26.18 23.31 -2.58
CA THR A 21 -24.92 23.61 -1.90
C THR A 21 -24.51 22.37 -1.14
N THR A 22 -24.02 21.34 -1.85
CA THR A 22 -23.34 20.22 -1.21
C THR A 22 -22.19 20.79 -0.39
N ALA A 23 -22.29 20.73 0.94
CA ALA A 23 -21.23 21.17 1.82
C ALA A 23 -19.95 20.40 1.45
N LEU A 24 -18.89 21.13 1.13
CA LEU A 24 -17.60 20.53 0.82
C LEU A 24 -16.75 20.53 2.10
N ALA A 25 -16.50 19.34 2.64
CA ALA A 25 -15.59 19.13 3.75
C ALA A 25 -14.13 19.13 3.25
N GLN A 26 -13.24 19.81 3.98
CA GLN A 26 -11.82 19.86 3.64
C GLN A 26 -11.09 18.69 4.32
N GLY A 27 -10.64 17.71 3.51
CA GLY A 27 -9.91 16.56 4.02
C GLY A 27 -8.51 16.92 4.54
N LEU A 28 -7.84 15.99 5.23
CA LEU A 28 -6.47 16.10 5.76
C LEU A 28 -5.42 16.51 4.70
N ASP A 29 -5.70 16.29 3.42
CA ASP A 29 -4.88 16.69 2.27
C ASP A 29 -5.28 18.04 1.66
N ARG A 30 -6.12 18.81 2.37
CA ARG A 30 -6.67 20.12 1.99
C ARG A 30 -7.56 20.12 0.74
N LYS A 31 -7.93 18.96 0.20
CA LYS A 31 -8.90 18.86 -0.89
C LYS A 31 -10.33 18.95 -0.35
N LEU A 32 -11.13 19.80 -1.00
CA LEU A 32 -12.56 19.89 -0.80
C LEU A 32 -13.25 18.66 -1.39
N ARG A 33 -14.08 18.00 -0.59
CA ARG A 33 -14.81 16.78 -0.95
C ARG A 33 -16.25 16.88 -0.49
N THR A 34 -17.14 16.21 -1.20
CA THR A 34 -18.52 16.01 -0.73
C THR A 34 -18.54 15.11 0.49
N ASP A 35 -19.58 15.20 1.31
CA ASP A 35 -19.76 14.32 2.48
C ASP A 35 -19.72 12.84 2.09
N ALA A 36 -20.30 12.45 0.96
CA ALA A 36 -20.22 11.09 0.44
C ALA A 36 -18.78 10.64 0.14
N GLN A 37 -17.94 11.53 -0.40
CA GLN A 37 -16.52 11.24 -0.63
C GLN A 37 -15.72 11.19 0.67
N VAL A 38 -16.11 11.95 1.70
CA VAL A 38 -15.51 11.85 3.05
C VAL A 38 -15.93 10.54 3.70
N GLN A 39 -17.20 10.16 3.61
CA GLN A 39 -17.73 8.92 4.14
C GLN A 39 -17.04 7.70 3.54
N VAL A 40 -16.84 7.66 2.21
CA VAL A 40 -16.07 6.59 1.55
C VAL A 40 -14.62 6.51 2.06
N ILE A 41 -14.02 7.64 2.44
CA ILE A 41 -12.68 7.69 3.03
C ILE A 41 -12.68 7.25 4.49
N GLU A 42 -13.71 7.62 5.25
CA GLU A 42 -13.85 7.27 6.67
C GLU A 42 -14.28 5.81 6.89
N ASP A 43 -15.04 5.27 5.95
CA ASP A 43 -15.56 3.90 5.97
C ASP A 43 -14.48 2.85 5.65
N ASP A 44 -13.27 3.28 5.26
CA ASP A 44 -12.09 2.40 5.08
C ASP A 44 -12.38 1.15 4.20
N ALA A 45 -13.29 1.29 3.23
CA ALA A 45 -13.81 0.17 2.43
C ALA A 45 -12.71 -0.68 1.79
N ASP A 46 -11.59 -0.06 1.38
CA ASP A 46 -10.42 -0.75 0.85
C ASP A 46 -9.77 -1.70 1.88
N ALA A 47 -9.62 -1.27 3.13
CA ALA A 47 -9.00 -2.06 4.19
C ALA A 47 -9.91 -3.22 4.59
N ASP A 48 -11.20 -2.96 4.78
CA ASP A 48 -12.20 -3.97 5.12
C ASP A 48 -12.37 -5.00 3.99
N PHE A 49 -12.38 -4.56 2.74
CA PHE A 49 -12.39 -5.45 1.57
C PHE A 49 -11.15 -6.37 1.55
N ASN A 50 -9.97 -5.83 1.85
CA ASN A 50 -8.75 -6.64 1.90
C ASN A 50 -8.75 -7.63 3.08
N LEU A 51 -9.28 -7.24 4.24
CA LEU A 51 -9.40 -8.16 5.37
C LEU A 51 -10.34 -9.32 5.04
N LYS A 52 -11.45 -9.08 4.34
CA LYS A 52 -12.31 -10.15 3.82
C LYS A 52 -11.58 -11.04 2.82
N CYS A 53 -10.83 -10.43 1.89
CA CYS A 53 -10.02 -11.15 0.91
C CYS A 53 -9.02 -12.11 1.56
N HIS A 54 -8.48 -11.78 2.76
CA HIS A 54 -7.56 -12.66 3.48
C HIS A 54 -8.19 -13.99 3.85
N THR A 55 -9.46 -14.01 4.26
CA THR A 55 -10.19 -15.23 4.60
C THR A 55 -10.36 -16.12 3.37
N ASP A 56 -10.72 -15.53 2.23
CA ASP A 56 -10.93 -16.27 0.97
C ASP A 56 -9.61 -16.80 0.38
N ASN A 57 -8.50 -16.12 0.68
CA ASN A 57 -7.16 -16.40 0.17
C ASN A 57 -6.15 -16.79 1.26
N ASP A 58 -6.64 -17.45 2.31
CA ASP A 58 -5.78 -18.04 3.33
C ASP A 58 -5.06 -19.30 2.80
N GLY A 59 -4.16 -19.86 3.62
CA GLY A 59 -3.41 -21.05 3.26
C GLY A 59 -2.33 -20.79 2.20
N TYR A 60 -1.93 -19.52 2.04
CA TYR A 60 -0.96 -19.10 1.03
C TYR A 60 0.47 -19.51 1.37
N ILE A 61 0.76 -19.96 2.61
CA ILE A 61 2.09 -20.39 3.06
C ILE A 61 2.33 -21.87 2.78
N GLU A 62 1.34 -22.70 3.03
CA GLU A 62 1.37 -24.16 2.95
C GLU A 62 1.56 -24.63 1.51
N LYS A 63 1.04 -23.85 0.56
CA LYS A 63 1.10 -24.14 -0.88
C LYS A 63 2.33 -23.56 -1.58
N LEU A 64 3.20 -22.83 -0.88
CA LEU A 64 4.40 -22.26 -1.51
C LEU A 64 5.38 -23.34 -1.94
N LYS A 65 5.83 -23.22 -3.19
CA LYS A 65 6.74 -24.16 -3.83
C LYS A 65 7.67 -23.39 -4.78
N ALA A 66 8.94 -23.79 -4.80
CA ALA A 66 9.93 -23.23 -5.71
C ALA A 66 9.51 -23.41 -7.17
N GLY A 67 9.61 -22.33 -7.96
CA GLY A 67 9.18 -22.29 -9.35
C GLY A 67 7.73 -21.82 -9.54
N GLU A 68 6.95 -21.70 -8.46
CA GLU A 68 5.53 -21.35 -8.51
C GLU A 68 5.15 -20.28 -7.47
N TYR A 69 6.11 -19.53 -6.94
CA TYR A 69 5.87 -18.52 -5.90
C TYR A 69 4.92 -17.42 -6.37
N THR A 70 5.07 -16.95 -7.61
CA THR A 70 4.22 -15.91 -8.21
C THR A 70 2.76 -16.32 -8.37
N ALA A 71 2.45 -17.63 -8.42
CA ALA A 71 1.09 -18.15 -8.48
C ALA A 71 0.42 -18.24 -7.09
N SER A 72 1.11 -17.82 -6.03
CA SER A 72 0.57 -17.87 -4.66
C SER A 72 -0.63 -16.95 -4.50
N ARG A 73 -1.65 -17.46 -3.79
CA ARG A 73 -2.81 -16.69 -3.32
C ARG A 73 -2.43 -15.50 -2.44
N PHE A 74 -1.18 -15.43 -1.97
CA PHE A 74 -0.65 -14.25 -1.31
C PHE A 74 -0.94 -12.97 -2.13
N TYR A 75 -0.81 -13.03 -3.46
CA TYR A 75 -0.95 -11.89 -4.38
C TYR A 75 -2.38 -11.51 -4.76
N GLU A 76 -3.39 -12.29 -4.34
CA GLU A 76 -4.80 -11.98 -4.59
C GLU A 76 -5.31 -10.83 -3.71
N CYS A 77 -4.58 -10.50 -2.64
CA CYS A 77 -4.93 -9.44 -1.69
C CYS A 77 -3.70 -8.61 -1.33
N PHE A 78 -3.89 -7.38 -0.87
CA PHE A 78 -2.86 -6.69 -0.09
C PHE A 78 -2.79 -7.30 1.30
N ARG A 79 -1.60 -7.35 1.90
CA ARG A 79 -1.31 -8.18 3.09
C ARG A 79 -0.77 -7.33 4.23
N THR A 80 -1.15 -7.64 5.46
CA THR A 80 -0.60 -6.95 6.64
C THR A 80 0.93 -7.11 6.72
N SER A 81 1.62 -6.26 7.48
CA SER A 81 3.08 -6.38 7.67
C SER A 81 3.49 -7.76 8.17
N LYS A 82 2.71 -8.33 9.10
CA LYS A 82 2.89 -9.69 9.62
C LYS A 82 2.89 -10.73 8.50
N GLN A 83 1.88 -10.69 7.62
CA GLN A 83 1.74 -11.63 6.51
C GLN A 83 2.84 -11.42 5.44
N ILE A 84 3.23 -10.17 5.18
CA ILE A 84 4.35 -9.82 4.29
C ILE A 84 5.65 -10.45 4.79
N PHE A 85 5.97 -10.30 6.08
CA PHE A 85 7.18 -10.87 6.66
C PHE A 85 7.11 -12.40 6.76
N GLU A 86 5.95 -12.97 7.09
CA GLU A 86 5.74 -14.42 7.08
C GLU A 86 5.99 -15.03 5.70
N TYR A 87 5.46 -14.40 4.64
CA TYR A 87 5.67 -14.81 3.26
C TYR A 87 7.15 -14.74 2.86
N ALA A 88 7.80 -13.60 3.09
CA ALA A 88 9.20 -13.40 2.74
C ALA A 88 10.15 -14.32 3.53
N ASP A 89 9.85 -14.58 4.81
CA ASP A 89 10.56 -15.55 5.63
C ASP A 89 10.37 -16.98 5.15
N LYS A 90 9.17 -17.33 4.65
CA LYS A 90 8.92 -18.64 4.06
C LYS A 90 9.74 -18.83 2.78
N LEU A 91 9.79 -17.82 1.91
CA LEU A 91 10.67 -17.83 0.73
C LEU A 91 12.14 -18.01 1.14
N MET A 92 12.60 -17.28 2.15
CA MET A 92 13.98 -17.41 2.65
C MET A 92 14.26 -18.84 3.14
N LYS A 93 13.37 -19.41 3.95
CA LYS A 93 13.51 -20.78 4.48
C LYS A 93 13.52 -21.84 3.37
N GLN A 94 12.79 -21.63 2.28
CA GLN A 94 12.79 -22.54 1.13
C GLN A 94 14.01 -22.37 0.21
N ASN A 95 14.69 -21.22 0.27
CA ASN A 95 15.85 -20.90 -0.57
C ASN A 95 17.09 -20.47 0.24
N PRO A 96 17.52 -21.22 1.27
CA PRO A 96 18.51 -20.74 2.24
C PRO A 96 19.92 -20.50 1.68
N LYS A 97 20.23 -21.05 0.50
CA LYS A 97 21.50 -20.79 -0.21
C LYS A 97 21.47 -19.52 -1.07
N LEU A 98 20.28 -19.02 -1.39
CA LEU A 98 20.09 -17.92 -2.34
C LEU A 98 19.61 -16.65 -1.65
N LEU A 99 18.71 -16.79 -0.67
CA LEU A 99 18.00 -15.71 -0.01
C LEU A 99 18.33 -15.67 1.49
N THR A 100 18.80 -14.53 1.97
CA THR A 100 19.05 -14.27 3.39
C THR A 100 18.33 -13.02 3.86
N ARG A 101 18.04 -12.91 5.16
CA ARG A 101 17.43 -11.72 5.77
C ARG A 101 18.45 -10.95 6.60
N GLU A 102 18.52 -9.64 6.39
CA GLU A 102 19.46 -8.73 7.06
C GLU A 102 18.67 -7.60 7.75
N ALA A 103 18.99 -7.31 9.01
CA ALA A 103 18.46 -6.13 9.70
C ALA A 103 19.21 -4.89 9.20
N ILE A 104 18.49 -3.90 8.68
CA ILE A 104 19.11 -2.72 8.04
C ILE A 104 18.81 -1.41 8.76
N SER A 105 17.75 -1.36 9.56
CA SER A 105 17.34 -0.16 10.29
C SER A 105 16.27 -0.49 11.35
N THR A 106 15.78 0.54 12.02
CA THR A 106 14.74 0.45 13.04
C THR A 106 13.77 1.63 12.88
N THR A 107 12.47 1.39 13.05
CA THR A 107 11.43 2.42 12.95
C THR A 107 11.33 3.27 14.22
N VAL A 108 10.46 4.29 14.18
CA VAL A 108 10.17 5.16 15.34
C VAL A 108 9.60 4.33 16.51
N GLN A 109 8.76 3.35 16.22
CA GLN A 109 8.19 2.44 17.22
C GLN A 109 9.08 1.22 17.51
N ASN A 110 10.38 1.30 17.20
CA ASN A 110 11.37 0.25 17.46
C ASN A 110 11.14 -1.09 16.73
N LYS A 111 10.47 -1.08 15.56
CA LYS A 111 10.37 -2.27 14.71
C LYS A 111 11.59 -2.37 13.80
N THR A 112 12.20 -3.54 13.72
CA THR A 112 13.33 -3.75 12.81
C THR A 112 12.89 -3.75 11.36
N ILE A 113 13.57 -2.97 10.52
CA ILE A 113 13.40 -2.99 9.07
C ILE A 113 14.37 -4.02 8.50
N TYR A 114 13.84 -4.97 7.73
CA TYR A 114 14.61 -6.06 7.13
C TYR A 114 14.75 -5.90 5.62
N ALA A 115 15.95 -6.20 5.12
CA ALA A 115 16.19 -6.47 3.71
C ALA A 115 16.30 -7.98 3.47
N TYR A 116 15.73 -8.45 2.36
CA TYR A 116 15.89 -9.80 1.84
C TYR A 116 16.89 -9.76 0.69
N LYS A 117 18.08 -10.30 0.94
CA LYS A 117 19.20 -10.32 0.00
C LYS A 117 19.18 -11.60 -0.80
N LEU A 118 18.94 -11.46 -2.10
CA LEU A 118 19.01 -12.53 -3.09
C LEU A 118 20.35 -12.50 -3.83
N THR A 119 20.98 -13.66 -3.94
CA THR A 119 22.19 -13.90 -4.73
C THR A 119 22.04 -15.18 -5.55
N SER A 120 22.94 -15.41 -6.52
CA SER A 120 23.06 -16.70 -7.20
C SER A 120 23.92 -17.74 -6.43
N GLY A 121 23.89 -17.71 -5.10
CA GLY A 121 24.68 -18.61 -4.22
C GLY A 121 26.03 -18.07 -3.77
N PHE A 122 26.45 -16.90 -4.26
CA PHE A 122 27.67 -16.22 -3.86
C PHE A 122 27.53 -14.71 -4.03
N ALA A 123 28.21 -13.95 -3.16
CA ALA A 123 28.17 -12.49 -3.17
C ALA A 123 28.83 -11.90 -4.44
N LYS A 124 28.30 -10.76 -4.89
CA LYS A 124 28.78 -10.00 -6.06
C LYS A 124 29.43 -8.68 -5.64
N LYS A 125 30.17 -8.05 -6.55
CA LYS A 125 30.78 -6.73 -6.33
C LYS A 125 29.80 -5.56 -6.40
N LYS A 126 28.66 -5.75 -7.09
CA LYS A 126 27.64 -4.72 -7.31
C LYS A 126 26.33 -5.16 -6.69
N SER A 127 25.52 -4.20 -6.25
CA SER A 127 24.23 -4.45 -5.63
C SER A 127 23.15 -3.59 -6.29
N LEU A 128 21.92 -4.12 -6.33
CA LEU A 128 20.72 -3.37 -6.67
C LEU A 128 19.80 -3.39 -5.46
N TYR A 129 19.18 -2.25 -5.16
CA TYR A 129 18.33 -2.06 -3.99
C TYR A 129 16.93 -1.67 -4.43
N PHE A 130 15.95 -2.46 -4.01
CA PHE A 130 14.54 -2.30 -4.32
C PHE A 130 13.78 -2.12 -3.02
N GLN A 131 13.08 -0.99 -2.88
CA GLN A 131 12.28 -0.70 -1.71
C GLN A 131 10.86 -0.33 -2.08
N SER A 132 9.94 -0.55 -1.14
CA SER A 132 8.53 -0.19 -1.28
C SER A 132 7.95 0.30 0.04
N LEU A 133 6.72 0.83 -0.04
CA LEU A 133 5.96 1.31 1.13
C LEU A 133 6.75 2.32 1.96
N LEU A 134 7.46 3.23 1.27
CA LEU A 134 8.00 4.42 1.92
C LEU A 134 6.85 5.38 2.30
N HIS A 135 5.79 5.42 1.49
CA HIS A 135 4.49 5.91 1.93
C HIS A 135 3.57 4.73 2.25
N ALA A 136 2.90 4.80 3.39
CA ALA A 136 2.16 3.67 3.94
C ALA A 136 0.94 3.25 3.11
N ARG A 137 0.13 4.18 2.63
CA ARG A 137 -1.09 3.90 1.84
C ARG A 137 -0.87 3.28 0.45
N GLU A 138 0.37 3.19 -0.03
CA GLU A 138 0.68 2.75 -1.40
C GLU A 138 0.82 1.22 -1.46
N TRP A 139 -0.18 0.48 -0.97
CA TRP A 139 -0.14 -0.97 -0.70
C TRP A 139 0.36 -1.82 -1.88
N VAL A 140 0.03 -1.43 -3.11
CA VAL A 140 0.50 -2.11 -4.34
C VAL A 140 2.02 -2.17 -4.45
N ALA A 141 2.73 -1.13 -3.98
CA ALA A 141 4.19 -1.11 -4.04
C ALA A 141 4.82 -2.28 -3.25
N GLY A 142 4.26 -2.61 -2.08
CA GLY A 142 4.73 -3.74 -1.26
C GLY A 142 4.49 -5.08 -1.94
N SER A 143 3.29 -5.26 -2.51
CA SER A 143 2.93 -6.48 -3.26
C SER A 143 3.83 -6.66 -4.49
N SER A 144 4.03 -5.61 -5.29
CA SER A 144 4.88 -5.66 -6.50
C SER A 144 6.36 -5.93 -6.17
N ASN A 145 6.88 -5.39 -5.07
CA ASN A 145 8.25 -5.65 -4.63
C ASN A 145 8.46 -7.14 -4.31
N LEU A 146 7.54 -7.74 -3.54
CA LEU A 146 7.57 -9.17 -3.26
C LEU A 146 7.31 -10.02 -4.52
N TYR A 147 6.44 -9.58 -5.42
CA TYR A 147 6.21 -10.29 -6.68
C TYR A 147 7.48 -10.35 -7.53
N ALA A 148 8.23 -9.25 -7.62
CA ALA A 148 9.51 -9.21 -8.31
C ALA A 148 10.53 -10.19 -7.69
N LEU A 149 10.64 -10.23 -6.35
CA LEU A 149 11.47 -11.22 -5.67
C LEU A 149 11.04 -12.66 -6.01
N SER A 150 9.75 -12.96 -5.90
CA SER A 150 9.19 -14.29 -6.21
C SER A 150 9.43 -14.69 -7.67
N ALA A 151 9.22 -13.77 -8.62
CA ALA A 151 9.42 -14.03 -10.04
C ALA A 151 10.88 -14.38 -10.36
N ILE A 152 11.83 -13.67 -9.74
CA ILE A 152 13.26 -13.97 -9.91
C ILE A 152 13.60 -15.34 -9.30
N LEU A 153 13.05 -15.67 -8.13
CA LEU A 153 13.23 -16.98 -7.53
C LEU A 153 12.62 -18.11 -8.38
N ASP A 154 11.46 -17.88 -8.97
CA ASP A 154 10.81 -18.83 -9.89
C ASP A 154 11.66 -19.06 -11.14
N ASP A 155 12.17 -17.98 -11.75
CA ASP A 155 13.08 -18.07 -12.88
C ASP A 155 14.37 -18.82 -12.53
N MET A 156 14.94 -18.58 -11.34
CA MET A 156 16.12 -19.30 -10.88
C MET A 156 15.85 -20.78 -10.59
N ALA A 157 14.69 -21.13 -10.02
CA ALA A 157 14.28 -22.50 -9.81
C ALA A 157 14.10 -23.27 -11.14
N HIS A 158 13.72 -22.55 -12.20
CA HIS A 158 13.67 -23.06 -13.58
C HIS A 158 15.01 -22.97 -14.34
N GLY A 159 16.11 -22.63 -13.67
CA GLY A 159 17.44 -22.60 -14.26
C GLY A 159 17.70 -21.44 -15.21
N LYS A 160 16.88 -20.39 -15.19
CA LYS A 160 17.08 -19.20 -16.03
C LYS A 160 18.13 -18.25 -15.43
N VAL A 161 18.84 -17.55 -16.32
CA VAL A 161 19.73 -16.46 -15.92
C VAL A 161 18.91 -15.23 -15.54
N THR A 162 19.23 -14.64 -14.40
CA THR A 162 18.54 -13.48 -13.80
C THR A 162 19.54 -12.42 -13.34
N ALA A 163 19.05 -11.24 -12.96
CA ALA A 163 19.89 -10.17 -12.40
C ALA A 163 20.72 -10.59 -11.18
N ALA A 164 20.27 -11.60 -10.41
CA ALA A 164 20.99 -12.14 -9.25
C ALA A 164 22.32 -12.81 -9.61
N HIS A 165 22.53 -13.16 -10.89
CA HIS A 165 23.79 -13.70 -11.39
C HIS A 165 24.88 -12.63 -11.51
N SER A 166 24.48 -11.37 -11.69
CA SER A 166 25.38 -10.22 -11.86
C SER A 166 25.42 -9.29 -10.66
N TYR A 167 24.37 -9.24 -9.84
CA TYR A 167 24.21 -8.31 -8.72
C TYR A 167 23.76 -9.05 -7.44
N ASN A 168 24.09 -8.50 -6.27
CA ASN A 168 23.33 -8.80 -5.05
C ASN A 168 22.04 -7.99 -5.11
N LEU A 169 20.88 -8.64 -5.02
CA LEU A 169 19.59 -7.94 -5.07
C LEU A 169 19.05 -7.81 -3.65
N TYR A 170 18.81 -6.60 -3.20
CA TYR A 170 18.25 -6.31 -1.88
C TYR A 170 16.81 -5.87 -2.03
N PHE A 171 15.87 -6.63 -1.47
CA PHE A 171 14.46 -6.30 -1.45
C PHE A 171 14.05 -5.88 -0.04
N VAL A 172 13.53 -4.66 0.12
CA VAL A 172 12.96 -4.13 1.36
C VAL A 172 11.46 -3.95 1.16
N PRO A 173 10.62 -4.92 1.58
CA PRO A 173 9.19 -4.89 1.28
C PRO A 173 8.46 -3.71 1.94
N ILE A 174 8.87 -3.34 3.16
CA ILE A 174 8.24 -2.26 3.93
C ILE A 174 9.31 -1.40 4.57
N VAL A 175 9.49 -0.19 4.05
CA VAL A 175 10.39 0.81 4.68
C VAL A 175 9.68 1.50 5.87
N ASN A 176 8.41 1.89 5.68
CA ASN A 176 7.63 2.58 6.71
C ASN A 176 6.70 1.59 7.44
N ILE A 177 7.25 0.68 8.25
CA ILE A 177 6.46 -0.36 8.94
C ILE A 177 5.40 0.27 9.84
N ASP A 178 5.78 1.29 10.63
CA ASP A 178 4.83 1.93 11.56
C ASP A 178 3.66 2.58 10.82
N GLY A 179 3.95 3.37 9.78
CA GLY A 179 2.90 3.99 8.97
C GLY A 179 2.04 2.94 8.27
N TYR A 180 2.66 1.87 7.77
CA TYR A 180 1.95 0.78 7.10
C TYR A 180 0.96 0.11 8.05
N ASP A 181 1.38 -0.23 9.28
CA ASP A 181 0.50 -0.80 10.29
C ASP A 181 -0.62 0.16 10.69
N ILE A 182 -0.33 1.46 10.82
CA ILE A 182 -1.35 2.49 11.05
C ILE A 182 -2.37 2.48 9.89
N SER A 183 -1.94 2.28 8.65
CA SER A 183 -2.84 2.25 7.49
C SER A 183 -3.83 1.07 7.49
N TRP A 184 -3.61 0.06 8.33
CA TRP A 184 -4.56 -1.05 8.55
C TRP A 184 -5.52 -0.80 9.72
N THR A 185 -5.37 0.31 10.45
CA THR A 185 -6.31 0.71 11.51
C THR A 185 -7.52 1.40 10.90
N LYS A 186 -8.71 1.15 11.45
CA LYS A 186 -9.97 1.76 10.98
C LYS A 186 -9.90 3.30 10.93
N GLY A 187 -10.37 3.85 9.81
CA GLY A 187 -10.33 5.27 9.44
C GLY A 187 -8.93 5.79 9.06
N LYS A 188 -7.93 4.91 8.84
CA LYS A 188 -6.53 5.31 8.61
C LYS A 188 -5.95 4.76 7.32
N ARG A 189 -6.73 4.17 6.41
CA ARG A 189 -6.24 3.63 5.13
C ARG A 189 -5.39 4.60 4.32
N LEU A 190 -5.67 5.91 4.43
CA LEU A 190 -4.94 6.97 3.74
C LEU A 190 -3.68 7.47 4.46
N GLN A 191 -3.24 6.81 5.55
CA GLN A 191 -2.00 7.13 6.23
C GLN A 191 -0.84 7.09 5.23
N ARG A 192 -0.10 8.20 5.13
CA ARG A 192 1.02 8.34 4.19
C ARG A 192 2.36 8.29 4.91
N LYS A 193 2.46 8.98 6.05
CA LYS A 193 3.70 9.32 6.74
C LYS A 193 4.12 8.24 7.74
N ASN A 194 5.30 8.38 8.33
CA ASN A 194 5.72 7.52 9.45
C ASN A 194 4.98 7.88 10.75
N ALA A 195 5.26 7.17 11.84
CA ALA A 195 4.63 7.42 13.15
C ALA A 195 4.95 8.79 13.78
N ASN A 196 5.98 9.49 13.29
CA ASN A 196 6.30 10.87 13.69
C ASN A 196 5.67 11.93 12.76
N GLU A 197 4.73 11.54 11.89
CA GLU A 197 4.08 12.44 10.94
C GLU A 197 5.03 13.16 9.98
N VAL A 198 6.16 12.51 9.63
CA VAL A 198 7.12 12.97 8.63
C VAL A 198 6.88 12.25 7.30
N ASP A 199 6.80 13.02 6.21
CA ASP A 199 6.86 12.47 4.87
C ASP A 199 8.29 12.00 4.58
N LEU A 200 8.50 10.69 4.58
CA LEU A 200 9.82 10.08 4.41
C LEU A 200 10.47 10.43 3.06
N ASN A 201 9.69 10.77 2.03
CA ASN A 201 10.23 11.17 0.72
C ASN A 201 10.49 12.68 0.63
N ARG A 202 10.39 13.38 1.75
CA ARG A 202 10.81 14.78 1.93
C ARG A 202 11.86 14.92 3.02
N ASN A 203 12.37 13.80 3.54
CA ASN A 203 13.34 13.74 4.63
C ASN A 203 14.70 13.17 4.20
N TRP A 204 14.96 13.12 2.89
CA TRP A 204 16.29 12.82 2.38
C TRP A 204 17.15 14.10 2.44
N PRO A 205 18.44 14.00 2.77
CA PRO A 205 19.33 15.15 2.70
C PRO A 205 19.34 15.69 1.27
N ALA A 206 18.90 16.93 1.10
CA ALA A 206 18.97 17.62 -0.17
C ALA A 206 20.42 18.09 -0.38
N ARG A 207 21.33 17.17 -0.73
CA ARG A 207 22.77 17.40 -1.03
C ARG A 207 23.46 18.41 -0.10
N GLU A 208 24.26 17.91 0.85
CA GLU A 208 25.53 18.58 1.13
C GLU A 208 26.54 18.03 0.12
N VAL A 209 26.99 18.91 -0.79
CA VAL A 209 28.21 18.74 -1.58
C VAL A 209 29.21 19.77 -1.07
#